data_AF-A0A925VWZ1-F1
#
_entry.id   AF-A0A925VWZ1-F1
#
_cell.length_a   1.000
_cell.length_b   1.000
_cell.length_c   1.000
_cell.angle_alpha   90.00
_cell.angle_beta   90.00
_cell.angle_gamma   90.00
#
_symmetry.space_group_name_H-M   'P 1'
#
loop_
_entity.id
_entity.type
_entity.pdbx_description
1 polymer ?
#
loop_
_entity_poly.entity_id
_entity_poly.type
_entity_poly.pdbx_seq_one_letter_code
_entity_poly.pdbx_strand_id
1 'polypeptide(L)'
;AAGLDREDVLLQLAGKPLKNQKDLQKLLAKHKPGDVVPLEVRARDGQRTVQVTLQEDPVLEVIPAPATTAAQLAFRAAWLNGKAK
;
A
#
# COMPACT_ATOMS: atom_id res chain seq x y z
N ALA A 1 -2.14 -7.20 15.60
CA ALA A 1 -2.53 -8.18 14.57
C ALA A 1 -4.01 -8.49 14.74
N ALA A 2 -4.82 -8.38 13.67
CA ALA A 2 -6.28 -8.49 13.75
C ALA A 2 -6.83 -9.93 13.72
N GLY A 3 -5.98 -10.94 13.97
CA GLY A 3 -6.38 -12.35 13.93
C GLY A 3 -6.73 -12.89 12.54
N LEU A 4 -6.20 -12.29 11.48
CA LEU A 4 -6.33 -12.77 10.10
C LEU A 4 -5.26 -13.83 9.80
N ASP A 5 -5.62 -14.84 9.03
CA ASP A 5 -4.70 -15.89 8.56
C ASP A 5 -4.63 -15.91 7.02
N ARG A 6 -3.62 -16.60 6.49
CA ARG A 6 -3.53 -16.87 5.06
C ARG A 6 -4.74 -17.68 4.60
N GLU A 7 -5.16 -17.40 3.37
CA GLU A 7 -6.37 -17.95 2.71
C GLU A 7 -7.71 -17.39 3.22
N ASP A 8 -7.71 -16.45 4.17
CA ASP A 8 -8.95 -15.75 4.56
C ASP A 8 -9.49 -14.91 3.39
N VAL A 9 -10.80 -15.05 3.13
CA VAL A 9 -11.47 -14.32 2.06
C VAL A 9 -12.10 -13.05 2.62
N LEU A 10 -11.63 -11.89 2.17
CA LEU A 10 -12.19 -10.60 2.55
C LEU A 10 -13.53 -10.38 1.84
N LEU A 11 -14.57 -10.07 2.61
CA LEU A 11 -15.94 -9.91 2.11
C LEU A 11 -16.41 -8.46 2.14
N GLN A 12 -16.16 -7.75 3.25
CA GLN A 12 -16.56 -6.36 3.42
C GLN A 12 -15.54 -5.58 4.24
N LEU A 13 -15.32 -4.32 3.89
CA LEU A 13 -14.49 -3.40 4.66
C LEU A 13 -15.28 -2.12 4.91
N ALA A 14 -15.33 -1.66 6.17
CA ALA A 14 -16.08 -0.46 6.57
C ALA A 14 -17.55 -0.47 6.08
N GLY A 15 -18.20 -1.64 6.11
CA GLY A 15 -19.59 -1.84 5.67
C GLY A 15 -19.78 -1.81 4.15
N LYS A 16 -18.71 -1.86 3.35
CA LYS A 16 -18.77 -1.90 1.88
C LYS A 16 -18.28 -3.25 1.35
N PRO A 17 -19.00 -3.89 0.41
CA PRO A 17 -18.61 -5.17 -0.15
C PRO A 17 -17.35 -5.07 -0.99
N LEU A 18 -16.48 -6.06 -0.85
CA LEU A 18 -15.26 -6.26 -1.62
C LEU A 18 -15.47 -7.40 -2.60
N LYS A 19 -15.36 -7.13 -3.91
CA LYS A 19 -15.47 -8.17 -4.95
C LYS A 19 -14.12 -8.55 -5.54
N ASN A 20 -13.16 -7.63 -5.48
CA ASN A 20 -11.84 -7.78 -6.07
C ASN A 20 -10.83 -6.84 -5.40
N GLN A 21 -9.56 -6.99 -5.75
CA GLN A 21 -8.46 -6.19 -5.21
C GLN A 21 -8.60 -4.68 -5.51
N LYS A 22 -9.19 -4.29 -6.64
CA LYS A 22 -9.38 -2.87 -6.98
C LYS A 22 -10.38 -2.19 -6.05
N ASP A 23 -11.40 -2.91 -5.61
CA ASP A 23 -12.38 -2.39 -4.65
C ASP A 23 -11.72 -2.13 -3.29
N LEU A 24 -10.85 -3.05 -2.85
CA LEU A 24 -10.07 -2.89 -1.63
C LEU A 24 -9.18 -1.64 -1.71
N GLN A 25 -8.39 -1.50 -2.78
CA GLN A 25 -7.50 -0.34 -2.97
C GLN A 25 -8.27 0.99 -2.98
N LYS A 26 -9.42 1.05 -3.66
CA LYS A 26 -10.29 2.23 -3.68
C LYS A 26 -10.86 2.59 -2.32
N LEU A 27 -11.12 1.59 -1.46
CA LEU A 27 -11.60 1.84 -0.11
C LEU A 27 -10.45 2.33 0.78
N LEU A 28 -9.31 1.65 0.75
CA LEU A 28 -8.13 2.02 1.55
C LEU A 28 -7.66 3.44 1.26
N ALA A 29 -7.71 3.88 0.00
CA ALA A 29 -7.38 5.25 -0.41
C ALA A 29 -8.27 6.35 0.24
N LYS A 30 -9.39 5.98 0.86
CA LYS A 30 -10.30 6.91 1.58
C LYS A 30 -10.03 6.96 3.08
N HIS A 31 -9.11 6.13 3.57
CA HIS A 31 -8.76 6.01 4.97
C HIS A 31 -7.31 6.44 5.21
N LYS A 32 -7.01 6.78 6.46
CA LYS A 32 -5.66 7.16 6.89
C LYS A 32 -5.00 6.02 7.67
N PRO A 33 -3.66 5.93 7.64
CA PRO A 33 -2.93 5.12 8.61
C PRO A 33 -3.37 5.48 10.04
N GLY A 34 -3.60 4.46 10.87
CA GLY A 34 -4.14 4.59 12.23
C GLY A 34 -5.66 4.43 12.33
N ASP A 35 -6.42 4.51 11.24
CA ASP A 35 -7.87 4.29 11.26
C ASP A 35 -8.19 2.85 11.69
N VAL A 36 -9.18 2.70 12.57
CA VAL A 36 -9.72 1.38 12.96
C VAL A 36 -11.00 1.12 12.18
N VAL A 37 -10.99 0.09 11.34
CA VAL A 37 -12.10 -0.24 10.45
C VAL A 37 -12.57 -1.68 10.65
N PRO A 38 -13.90 -1.94 10.61
CA PRO A 38 -14.41 -3.29 10.66
C PRO A 38 -14.18 -3.98 9.31
N LEU A 39 -13.64 -5.19 9.36
CA LEU A 39 -13.41 -6.07 8.23
C LEU A 39 -14.16 -7.38 8.44
N GLU A 40 -15.08 -7.69 7.53
CA GLU A 40 -15.73 -8.99 7.46
C GLU A 40 -14.90 -9.95 6.62
N VAL A 41 -14.56 -11.10 7.20
CA VAL A 41 -13.81 -12.16 6.54
C VAL A 41 -14.53 -13.49 6.63
N ARG A 42 -14.32 -14.33 5.63
CA ARG A 42 -14.61 -15.77 5.69
C ARG A 42 -13.30 -16.51 5.89
N ALA A 43 -13.14 -17.05 7.07
CA ALA A 43 -12.06 -17.94 7.47
C ALA A 43 -12.54 -19.41 7.44
N ARG A 44 -11.65 -20.34 7.77
CA ARG A 44 -11.95 -21.79 7.77
C ARG A 44 -12.99 -22.19 8.82
N ASP A 45 -13.08 -21.44 9.92
CA ASP A 45 -14.02 -21.62 11.03
C ASP A 45 -15.38 -20.93 10.79
N GLY A 46 -15.50 -20.10 9.76
CA GLY A 46 -16.75 -19.42 9.39
C GLY A 46 -16.55 -17.96 9.01
N GLN A 47 -17.65 -17.21 9.02
CA GLN A 47 -17.62 -15.76 8.79
C GLN A 47 -17.53 -15.02 10.12
N ARG A 48 -16.64 -14.01 10.19
CA ARG A 48 -16.48 -13.16 11.36
C ARG A 48 -16.09 -11.74 10.98
N THR A 49 -16.44 -10.79 11.83
CA THR A 49 -16.02 -9.39 11.71
C THR A 49 -14.91 -9.11 12.70
N VAL A 50 -13.80 -8.55 12.23
CA VAL A 50 -12.65 -8.16 13.04
C VAL A 50 -12.37 -6.67 12.89
N GLN A 51 -11.90 -6.03 13.96
CA GLN A 51 -11.44 -4.65 13.91
C GLN A 51 -9.98 -4.61 13.48
N VAL A 52 -9.68 -3.88 12.41
CA VAL A 52 -8.33 -3.75 11.86
C VAL A 52 -7.87 -2.31 11.96
N THR A 53 -6.72 -2.09 12.59
CA THR A 53 -6.00 -0.81 12.52
C THR A 53 -5.19 -0.77 11.25
N LEU A 54 -5.47 0.20 10.39
CA LEU A 54 -4.74 0.40 9.14
C LEU A 54 -3.33 0.93 9.43
N GLN A 55 -2.36 0.45 8.69
CA GLN A 55 -0.97 0.91 8.77
C GLN A 55 -0.56 1.52 7.44
N GLU A 56 0.44 2.38 7.49
CA GLU A 56 1.10 2.86 6.28
C GLU A 56 1.76 1.68 5.56
N ASP A 57 1.77 1.72 4.22
CA ASP A 57 2.46 0.72 3.43
C ASP A 57 3.98 0.87 3.68
N PRO A 58 4.65 -0.14 4.25
CA PRO A 58 6.08 -0.05 4.55
C PRO A 58 6.95 -0.16 3.28
N VAL A 59 6.37 -0.47 2.12
CA VAL A 59 7.11 -0.65 0.88
C VAL A 59 7.54 0.70 0.32
N LEU A 60 8.86 0.88 0.19
CA LEU A 60 9.44 2.02 -0.52
C LEU A 60 9.54 1.70 -2.01
N GLU A 61 8.78 2.43 -2.83
CA GLU A 61 8.88 2.37 -4.28
C GLU A 61 9.80 3.47 -4.81
N VAL A 62 10.78 3.10 -5.63
CA VAL A 62 11.65 4.07 -6.32
C VAL A 62 10.95 4.54 -7.59
N ILE A 63 10.33 5.72 -7.53
CA ILE A 63 9.69 6.34 -8.70
C ILE A 63 10.72 7.22 -9.42
N PRO A 64 10.99 7.03 -10.73
CA PRO A 64 11.85 7.92 -11.49
C PRO A 64 11.30 9.35 -11.47
N ALA A 65 12.17 10.33 -11.21
CA ALA A 65 11.78 11.73 -11.32
C ALA A 65 11.33 12.06 -12.75
N PRO A 66 10.26 12.83 -12.96
CA PRO A 66 9.68 13.08 -14.28
C PRO A 66 10.60 13.87 -15.23
N ALA A 67 11.59 14.60 -14.69
CA ALA A 67 12.59 15.31 -15.48
C ALA A 67 13.94 15.36 -14.76
N THR A 68 15.02 15.31 -15.54
CA THR A 68 16.38 15.50 -15.03
C THR A 68 16.67 16.99 -14.86
N THR A 69 17.18 17.39 -13.70
CA THR A 69 17.62 18.77 -13.45
C THR A 69 18.94 19.07 -14.15
N ALA A 70 19.23 20.35 -14.41
CA ALA A 70 20.51 20.77 -14.98
C ALA A 70 21.71 20.31 -14.11
N ALA A 71 21.55 20.32 -12.79
CA ALA A 71 22.56 19.82 -11.85
C ALA A 71 22.79 18.31 -11.99
N GLN A 72 21.73 17.51 -12.16
CA GLN A 72 21.84 16.07 -12.40
C GLN A 72 22.52 15.77 -13.75
N LEU A 73 22.24 16.55 -14.81
CA LEU A 73 22.92 16.42 -16.09
C LEU A 73 24.41 16.79 -16.00
N ALA A 74 24.74 17.88 -15.31
CA ALA A 74 26.12 18.30 -15.08
C ALA A 74 26.90 17.25 -14.26
N PHE A 75 26.28 16.73 -13.21
CA PHE A 75 26.85 15.63 -12.42
C PHE A 75 27.09 14.38 -13.29
N ARG A 76 26.09 13.96 -14.07
CA ARG A 76 26.23 12.82 -15.00
C ARG A 76 27.39 13.04 -15.98
N ALA A 77 27.52 14.23 -16.56
CA ALA A 77 28.60 14.54 -17.49
C ALA A 77 29.98 14.52 -16.81
N ALA A 78 30.10 15.03 -15.57
CA ALA A 78 31.34 14.95 -14.80
C ALA A 78 31.71 13.51 -14.45
N TRP A 79 30.72 12.69 -14.06
CA TRP A 79 30.90 11.29 -13.71
C TRP A 79 31.39 10.45 -14.89
N LEU A 80 30.75 10.57 -16.05
CA LEU A 80 31.13 9.85 -17.27
C LEU A 80 32.54 10.20 -17.76
N ASN A 81 33.03 11.40 -17.44
CA ASN A 81 34.36 11.87 -17.81
C ASN A 81 35.42 11.64 -16.71
N GLY A 82 35.08 10.92 -15.64
CA GLY A 82 36.00 10.66 -14.52
C GLY A 82 36.37 11.88 -13.67
N LYS A 83 35.57 12.95 -13.76
CA LYS A 83 35.79 14.24 -13.08
C LYS A 83 34.85 14.47 -11.89
N ALA A 84 33.89 13.57 -11.66
CA ALA A 84 33.08 13.58 -10.45
C ALA A 84 33.88 12.96 -9.30
N LYS A 85 33.87 13.61 -8.14
CA LYS A 85 34.44 13.12 -6.88
C LYS A 85 33.32 12.86 -5.89
#